data_AF-A0A5J4QCA2-F1
#
_entry.id   AF-A0A5J4QCA2-F1
#
_cell.length_a   1.000
_cell.length_b   1.000
_cell.length_c   1.000
_cell.angle_alpha   90.00
_cell.angle_beta   90.00
_cell.angle_gamma   90.00
#
_symmetry.space_group_name_H-M   'P 1'
#
loop_
_entity.id
_entity.type
_entity.pdbx_description
1 polymer ?
#
loop_
_entity_poly.entity_id
_entity_poly.type
_entity_poly.pdbx_seq_one_letter_code
_entity_poly.pdbx_strand_id
1 'polypeptide(L)'
;MALDLFKKIDSHGDVYAIEKATLIYSALTSILILILFRQMSHPWKMLGNRMIIAGITFVLVWLYHSFPCKCFAFIRVCFQMFMLSYWYPDTYEFNRIFPNLDHVFACAE
;
A
#
# COMPACT_ATOMS: atom_id res chain seq x y z
N MET A 1 23.49 -24.08 -9.14
CA MET A 1 23.59 -22.76 -8.47
C MET A 1 22.60 -22.76 -7.32
N ALA A 2 23.05 -22.98 -6.09
CA ALA A 2 22.14 -22.92 -4.93
C ALA A 2 21.77 -21.46 -4.70
N LEU A 3 20.47 -21.13 -4.72
CA LEU A 3 20.01 -19.80 -4.36
C LEU A 3 20.32 -19.59 -2.87
N ASP A 4 21.37 -18.81 -2.59
CA ASP A 4 21.80 -18.37 -1.25
C ASP A 4 20.74 -17.46 -0.57
N LEU A 5 19.50 -17.94 -0.40
CA LEU A 5 18.33 -17.19 0.07
C LEU A 5 18.46 -16.69 1.51
N PHE A 6 19.15 -17.45 2.35
CA PHE A 6 19.38 -17.15 3.76
C PHE A 6 20.71 -16.42 4.00
N LYS A 7 21.48 -16.13 2.94
CA LYS A 7 22.73 -15.38 3.09
C LYS A 7 22.41 -13.98 3.59
N LYS A 8 23.13 -13.58 4.64
CA LYS A 8 23.04 -12.24 5.23
C LYS A 8 23.44 -11.20 4.18
N ILE A 9 22.65 -10.13 4.06
CA ILE A 9 22.95 -8.99 3.20
C ILE A 9 23.38 -7.83 4.10
N ASP A 10 24.29 -6.99 3.62
CA ASP A 10 24.54 -5.68 4.23
C ASP A 10 23.27 -4.84 4.12
N SER A 11 22.59 -4.73 5.26
CA SER A 11 21.34 -3.99 5.37
C SER A 11 21.68 -2.50 5.45
N HIS A 12 21.42 -1.77 4.36
CA HIS A 12 21.23 -0.33 4.46
C HIS A 12 19.90 -0.15 5.20
N GLY A 13 19.95 0.41 6.41
CA GLY A 13 18.82 0.48 7.33
C GLY A 13 17.67 1.40 6.91
N ASP A 14 17.43 1.58 5.61
CA ASP A 14 16.37 2.41 5.06
C ASP A 14 15.16 1.56 4.64
N VAL A 15 13.99 2.19 4.76
CA VAL A 15 12.72 1.67 4.24
C VAL A 15 12.75 1.77 2.72
N TYR A 16 12.30 0.74 2.02
CA TYR A 16 12.33 0.75 0.55
C TYR A 16 11.40 1.85 0.00
N ALA A 17 11.78 2.42 -1.13
CA ALA A 17 11.00 3.50 -1.77
C ALA A 17 9.53 3.08 -2.01
N ILE A 18 9.30 1.82 -2.37
CA ILE A 18 7.96 1.29 -2.56
C ILE A 18 7.14 1.23 -1.26
N GLU A 19 7.76 0.88 -0.13
CA GLU A 19 7.07 0.85 1.16
C GLU A 19 6.74 2.27 1.62
N LYS A 20 7.66 3.23 1.38
CA LYS A 20 7.38 4.66 1.60
C LYS A 20 6.19 5.13 0.77
N ALA A 21 6.16 4.79 -0.52
CA ALA A 21 5.03 5.12 -1.40
C ALA A 21 3.71 4.50 -0.90
N THR A 22 3.72 3.23 -0.48
CA THR A 22 2.55 2.57 0.11
C THR A 22 2.07 3.25 1.39
N LEU A 23 2.98 3.63 2.29
CA LEU A 23 2.63 4.30 3.54
C LEU A 23 2.05 5.69 3.30
N ILE A 24 2.66 6.47 2.40
CA ILE A 24 2.14 7.79 1.99
C ILE A 24 0.75 7.63 1.38
N TYR A 25 0.58 6.68 0.46
CA TYR A 25 -0.71 6.41 -0.17
C TYR A 25 -1.77 5.97 0.85
N SER A 26 -1.40 5.12 1.81
CA SER A 26 -2.26 4.70 2.92
C SER A 26 -2.71 5.87 3.79
N ALA A 27 -1.79 6.81 4.10
CA ALA A 27 -2.10 7.98 4.89
C ALA A 27 -3.04 8.94 4.12
N LEU A 28 -2.72 9.24 2.86
CA LEU A 28 -3.54 10.09 2.01
C LEU A 28 -4.95 9.54 1.84
N THR A 29 -5.09 8.24 1.54
CA THR A 29 -6.39 7.59 1.40
C THR A 29 -7.14 7.49 2.73
N SER A 30 -6.46 7.36 3.87
CA SER A 30 -7.10 7.41 5.19
C SER A 30 -7.71 8.78 5.48
N ILE A 31 -6.98 9.85 5.16
CA ILE A 31 -7.50 11.22 5.27
C ILE A 31 -8.73 11.39 4.38
N LEU A 32 -8.67 10.90 3.14
CA LEU A 32 -9.79 10.95 2.21
C LEU A 32 -11.01 10.17 2.72
N ILE A 33 -10.82 8.99 3.33
CA ILE A 33 -11.91 8.21 3.95
C ILE A 33 -12.55 8.99 5.10
N LEU A 34 -11.76 9.68 5.93
CA LEU A 34 -12.29 10.49 7.03
C LEU A 34 -13.12 11.68 6.52
N ILE A 35 -12.70 12.32 5.43
CA ILE A 35 -13.46 13.40 4.79
C ILE A 35 -14.76 12.87 4.18
N LEU A 36 -14.70 11.74 3.47
CA LEU A 36 -15.84 11.14 2.74
C LEU A 36 -16.64 10.13 3.59
N PHE A 37 -16.42 10.11 4.91
CA PHE A 37 -16.83 9.01 5.78
C PHE A 37 -18.32 8.67 5.70
N ARG A 38 -19.17 9.70 5.63
CA ARG A 38 -20.63 9.53 5.59
C ARG A 38 -21.17 9.09 4.22
N GLN A 39 -20.39 9.28 3.16
CA GLN A 39 -20.78 8.93 1.79
C GLN A 39 -20.31 7.53 1.38
N MET A 40 -19.34 6.97 2.11
CA MET A 40 -18.82 5.64 1.86
C MET A 40 -19.71 4.53 2.38
N SER A 41 -19.69 3.41 1.65
CA SER A 41 -20.42 2.18 1.98
C SER A 41 -19.86 1.49 3.23
N HIS A 42 -18.52 1.37 3.34
CA HIS A 42 -17.85 0.61 4.40
C HIS A 42 -16.57 1.32 4.94
N PRO A 43 -16.68 2.56 5.44
CA PRO A 43 -15.51 3.39 5.79
C PRO A 43 -14.65 2.78 6.91
N TRP A 44 -15.27 2.14 7.90
CA TRP A 44 -14.55 1.46 9.00
C TRP A 44 -13.66 0.32 8.50
N LYS A 45 -14.17 -0.48 7.56
CA LYS A 45 -13.42 -1.60 6.97
C LYS A 45 -12.22 -1.07 6.18
N MET A 46 -12.42 -0.01 5.39
CA MET A 46 -11.34 0.60 4.61
C MET A 46 -10.25 1.17 5.52
N LEU A 47 -10.59 1.89 6.60
CA LEU A 47 -9.61 2.38 7.58
C LEU A 47 -8.87 1.23 8.29
N GLY A 48 -9.60 0.20 8.72
CA GLY A 48 -9.01 -1.00 9.33
C GLY A 48 -7.99 -1.65 8.40
N ASN A 49 -8.30 -1.75 7.11
CA ASN A 49 -7.39 -2.31 6.12
C ASN A 49 -6.12 -1.45 5.95
N ARG A 50 -6.20 -0.11 6.03
CA ARG A 50 -5.01 0.76 6.03
C ARG A 50 -4.12 0.51 7.25
N MET A 51 -4.72 0.36 8.43
CA MET A 51 -4.00 0.04 9.66
C MET A 51 -3.32 -1.34 9.57
N ILE A 52 -3.98 -2.34 9.00
CA ILE A 52 -3.42 -3.68 8.79
C ILE A 52 -2.24 -3.62 7.81
N ILE A 53 -2.38 -2.95 6.66
CA ILE A 53 -1.31 -2.83 5.66
C ILE A 53 -0.10 -2.12 6.25
N ALA A 54 -0.31 -1.01 6.97
CA ALA A 54 0.76 -0.30 7.65
C ALA A 54 1.43 -1.18 8.71
N GLY A 55 0.65 -1.86 9.55
CA GLY A 55 1.14 -2.77 10.59
C GLY A 55 1.98 -3.91 10.02
N ILE A 56 1.51 -4.60 8.98
CA ILE A 56 2.27 -5.67 8.32
C ILE A 56 3.56 -5.10 7.69
N THR A 57 3.49 -3.94 7.05
CA THR A 57 4.68 -3.29 6.47
C THR A 57 5.73 -2.99 7.55
N PHE A 58 5.33 -2.44 8.69
CA PHE A 58 6.25 -2.21 9.82
C PHE A 58 6.82 -3.50 10.38
N VAL A 59 6.01 -4.56 10.53
CA VAL A 59 6.48 -5.87 10.99
C VAL A 59 7.52 -6.45 10.03
N LEU A 60 7.29 -6.37 8.71
CA LEU A 60 8.23 -6.87 7.70
C LEU A 60 9.55 -6.08 7.69
N VAL A 61 9.48 -4.76 7.83
CA VAL A 61 10.67 -3.91 7.98
C VAL A 61 11.44 -4.32 9.25
N TRP A 62 10.75 -4.42 10.39
CA TRP A 62 11.37 -4.81 11.67
C TRP A 62 12.02 -6.20 11.61
N LEU A 63 11.35 -7.18 11.00
CA LEU A 63 11.89 -8.53 10.79
C LEU A 63 13.14 -8.49 9.91
N TYR A 64 13.16 -7.69 8.84
CA TYR A 64 14.32 -7.55 7.98
C TYR A 64 15.52 -6.89 8.69
N HIS A 65 15.29 -5.91 9.55
CA HIS A 65 16.35 -5.33 10.37
C HIS A 65 16.93 -6.35 11.37
N SER A 66 16.08 -7.20 11.94
CA SER A 66 16.50 -8.23 12.90
C SER A 66 17.25 -9.38 12.22
N PHE A 67 16.81 -9.78 11.02
CA PHE A 67 17.38 -10.88 10.25
C PHE A 67 17.52 -10.49 8.76
N PRO A 68 18.57 -9.74 8.38
CA PRO A 68 18.71 -9.23 7.02
C PRO A 68 19.13 -10.35 6.07
N CYS A 69 18.17 -11.01 5.41
CA CYS A 69 18.40 -12.05 4.42
C CYS A 69 17.68 -11.75 3.09
N LYS A 70 18.11 -12.41 2.00
CA LYS A 70 17.51 -12.25 0.66
C LYS A 70 16.05 -12.68 0.62
N CYS A 71 15.69 -13.70 1.38
CA CYS A 71 14.30 -14.15 1.50
C CYS A 71 13.39 -13.04 2.06
N PHE A 72 13.78 -12.38 3.16
CA PHE A 72 12.98 -11.28 3.74
C PHE A 72 12.94 -10.04 2.84
N ALA A 73 14.04 -9.71 2.16
CA ALA A 73 14.03 -8.63 1.16
C ALA A 73 13.01 -8.92 0.03
N PHE A 74 12.97 -10.16 -0.45
CA PHE A 74 12.01 -10.58 -1.48
C PHE A 74 10.57 -10.54 -0.97
N ILE A 75 10.29 -11.09 0.22
CA ILE A 75 8.97 -11.07 0.84
C ILE A 75 8.44 -9.64 0.99
N ARG A 76 9.30 -8.69 1.40
CA ARG A 76 8.95 -7.26 1.50
C ARG A 76 8.44 -6.72 0.16
N VAL A 77 9.19 -6.93 -0.92
CA VAL A 77 8.79 -6.46 -2.25
C VAL A 77 7.53 -7.17 -2.75
N CYS A 78 7.45 -8.50 -2.59
CA CYS A 78 6.29 -9.28 -3.00
C CYS A 78 5.01 -8.85 -2.28
N PHE A 79 5.08 -8.59 -0.98
CA PHE A 79 3.95 -8.08 -0.21
C PHE A 79 3.44 -6.76 -0.80
N GLN A 80 4.36 -5.81 -1.08
CA GLN A 80 3.99 -4.52 -1.67
C GLN A 80 3.39 -4.66 -3.08
N MET A 81 3.93 -5.55 -3.92
CA MET A 81 3.36 -5.84 -5.24
C MET A 81 1.97 -6.46 -5.16
N PHE A 82 1.74 -7.37 -4.22
CA PHE A 82 0.44 -8.04 -4.06
C PHE A 82 -0.67 -7.07 -3.66
N MET A 83 -0.33 -5.97 -2.98
CA MET A 83 -1.32 -4.98 -2.57
C MET A 83 -2.00 -4.27 -3.75
N LEU A 84 -1.44 -4.27 -4.97
CA LEU A 84 -2.10 -3.66 -6.15
C LEU A 84 -3.51 -4.21 -6.38
N SER A 85 -3.70 -5.52 -6.22
CA SER A 85 -5.01 -6.16 -6.35
C SER A 85 -6.01 -5.69 -5.29
N TYR A 86 -5.52 -5.27 -4.13
CA TYR A 86 -6.33 -4.73 -3.05
C TYR A 86 -6.64 -3.23 -3.24
N TRP A 87 -5.70 -2.46 -3.80
CA TRP A 87 -5.88 -1.03 -4.04
C TRP A 87 -6.93 -0.73 -5.11
N TYR A 88 -7.04 -1.57 -6.14
CA TYR A 88 -7.93 -1.30 -7.28
C TYR A 88 -9.44 -1.23 -6.89
N PRO A 89 -10.01 -2.22 -6.16
CA PRO A 89 -11.37 -2.11 -5.64
C PRO A 89 -11.59 -0.89 -4.75
N ASP A 90 -10.60 -0.55 -3.91
CA ASP A 90 -10.70 0.62 -3.03
C ASP A 90 -10.74 1.92 -3.85
N THR A 91 -9.91 2.06 -4.90
CA THR A 91 -9.96 3.23 -5.80
C THR A 91 -11.31 3.38 -6.49
N TYR A 92 -11.96 2.28 -6.84
CA TYR A 92 -13.31 2.30 -7.40
C TYR A 92 -14.35 2.84 -6.41
N GLU A 93 -14.27 2.45 -5.13
CA GLU A 93 -15.17 2.95 -4.08
C GLU A 93 -15.05 4.47 -3.88
N PHE A 94 -13.83 5.03 -3.97
CA PHE A 94 -13.64 6.49 -3.97
C PHE A 94 -14.24 7.13 -5.22
N ASN A 95 -13.94 6.59 -6.40
CA ASN A 95 -14.33 7.20 -7.68
C ASN A 95 -15.86 7.29 -7.82
N ARG A 96 -16.59 6.30 -7.31
CA ARG A 96 -18.07 6.28 -7.35
C ARG A 96 -18.74 7.43 -6.58
N ILE A 97 -18.03 8.07 -5.66
CA ILE A 97 -18.55 9.20 -4.88
C ILE A 97 -18.56 10.49 -5.70
N PHE A 98 -17.63 10.63 -6.65
CA PHE A 98 -17.49 11.83 -7.46
C PHE A 98 -18.40 11.77 -8.69
N PRO A 99 -18.98 12.91 -9.11
CA PRO A 99 -19.75 12.96 -10.33
C PRO A 99 -18.87 12.67 -11.55
N ASN A 100 -19.45 12.03 -12.56
CA ASN A 100 -18.73 11.80 -13.81
C ASN A 100 -18.48 13.14 -14.54
N LEU A 101 -17.22 13.41 -14.90
CA LEU A 101 -16.78 14.62 -15.58
C LEU A 101 -16.42 14.40 -17.06
N ASP A 102 -16.77 13.25 -17.65
CA ASP A 102 -16.49 12.94 -19.06
C ASP A 102 -16.94 14.04 -20.03
N HIS A 103 -18.06 14.71 -19.75
CA HIS A 103 -18.56 15.83 -20.55
C HIS A 103 -17.58 17.01 -20.62
N VAL A 104 -16.78 17.25 -19.58
CA VAL A 104 -15.76 18.32 -19.57
C VAL A 104 -14.61 17.97 -20.51
N PHE A 105 -14.17 16.71 -20.51
CA PHE A 105 -13.12 16.23 -21.41
C PHE A 105 -13.61 16.22 -22.87
N ALA A 106 -14.87 15.83 -23.10
CA ALA A 106 -15.50 15.86 -24.42
C ALA A 106 -15.65 17.27 -25.00
N CYS A 107 -15.65 18.33 -24.18
CA CYS A 107 -15.64 19.71 -24.66
C CYS A 107 -14.27 20.20 -25.16
N ALA A 108 -13.20 19.45 -24.92
CA ALA A 108 -11.82 19.82 -25.30
C ALA A 108 -11.32 19.06 -26.55
N GLU A 109 -12.11 18.13 -27.08
CA GLU A 109 -11.90 17.43 -28.37
C GLU A 109 -12.66 18.16 -29.49
#